data_AF-A0A6J6TRS5-F1
#
_entry.id   AF-A0A6J6TRS5-F1
#
_cell.length_a   1.000
_cell.length_b   1.000
_cell.length_c   1.000
_cell.angle_alpha   90.00
_cell.angle_beta   90.00
_cell.angle_gamma   90.00
#
_symmetry.space_group_name_H-M   'P 1'
#
loop_
_entity.id
_entity.type
_entity.pdbx_description
1 polymer ?
#
loop_
_entity_poly.entity_id
_entity_poly.type
_entity_poly.pdbx_seq_one_letter_code
_entity_poly.pdbx_strand_id
1 'polypeptide(L)'
;MVLALALSACGGGGEDATLPEVVATERPSGAPAPFPAIGEDADEGRVGADGLALADVEAMRDLAALAEGLAGEQPAVPARDGSPVLGGDVSWPQCPPGLGIPQRRTLGLPMPLPSAEYVVVGLTNGPGFYPNPCLADQVAWVRERGLLISAYAVLSYPDRAALDRFGDDGPFDGATALGALRNIGYQQALYNVRSMRAAGLETPFVWLDVEPVALFEWSADPVANAAVVEGSRRGYEDAGYRVGVYSTPYLWEQIVGDLALGVPEWRAAGESGREEALARCGPEWSIQGGEPVMGQWLEDDRDLNLTCPGVSRDLGRFFAATVVTDE
;
A
#
# COMPACT_ATOMS: atom_id res chain seq x y z
N MET A 1 34.72 -37.92 -31.99
CA MET A 1 34.04 -37.74 -33.29
C MET A 1 33.70 -36.27 -33.40
N VAL A 2 34.50 -35.54 -34.18
CA VAL A 2 34.42 -34.10 -34.37
C VAL A 2 33.36 -33.82 -35.43
N LEU A 3 32.49 -32.83 -35.21
CA LEU A 3 31.93 -32.05 -36.32
C LEU A 3 31.66 -30.63 -35.85
N ALA A 4 32.54 -29.74 -36.30
CA ALA A 4 32.35 -28.29 -36.36
C ALA A 4 32.22 -27.94 -37.85
N LEU A 5 31.30 -27.05 -38.21
CA LEU A 5 31.23 -26.23 -39.45
C LEU A 5 29.88 -25.46 -39.37
N ALA A 6 29.71 -24.20 -39.74
CA ALA A 6 30.61 -23.11 -40.11
C ALA A 6 29.78 -21.82 -40.10
N LEU A 7 30.45 -20.69 -39.85
CA LEU A 7 29.94 -19.36 -40.15
C LEU A 7 29.95 -19.14 -41.68
N SER A 8 28.88 -18.52 -42.20
CA SER A 8 28.91 -17.78 -43.46
C SER A 8 28.21 -16.44 -43.28
N ALA A 9 28.99 -15.38 -43.42
CA ALA A 9 28.53 -14.01 -43.53
C ALA A 9 28.65 -13.53 -44.98
N CYS A 10 27.55 -12.98 -45.50
CA CYS A 10 27.43 -12.00 -46.59
C CYS A 10 26.13 -11.24 -46.23
N GLY A 11 26.02 -9.92 -46.13
CA GLY A 11 26.72 -8.85 -46.81
C GLY A 11 25.74 -8.15 -47.76
N GLY A 12 25.14 -7.04 -47.31
CA GLY A 12 24.61 -5.97 -48.18
C GLY A 12 23.09 -5.83 -48.26
N GLY A 13 22.59 -4.61 -48.01
CA GLY A 13 21.26 -4.15 -48.41
C GLY A 13 20.53 -3.42 -47.30
N GLY A 14 20.75 -2.10 -47.19
CA GLY A 14 19.89 -1.25 -46.37
C GLY A 14 18.55 -1.03 -47.06
N GLU A 15 17.47 -1.37 -46.37
CA GLU A 15 16.13 -0.86 -46.64
C GLU A 15 15.52 -0.44 -45.30
N ASP A 16 15.07 0.80 -45.28
CA ASP A 16 14.44 1.52 -44.19
C ASP A 16 13.11 0.84 -43.85
N ALA A 17 13.09 0.02 -42.80
CA ALA A 17 11.86 -0.61 -42.32
C ALA A 17 11.14 0.39 -41.40
N THR A 18 10.28 1.22 -42.00
CA THR A 18 9.28 2.00 -41.28
C THR A 18 8.39 1.07 -40.46
N LEU A 19 8.44 1.23 -39.14
CA LEU A 19 7.50 0.58 -38.22
C LEU A 19 6.07 1.04 -38.56
N PRO A 20 5.08 0.13 -38.60
CA PRO A 20 3.71 0.53 -38.85
C PRO A 20 3.21 1.42 -37.72
N GLU A 21 2.60 2.55 -38.10
CA GLU A 21 1.94 3.48 -37.21
C GLU A 21 0.83 2.75 -36.43
N VAL A 22 0.98 2.66 -35.11
CA VAL A 22 -0.05 2.12 -34.22
C VAL A 22 -1.16 3.15 -34.15
N VAL A 23 -2.17 3.01 -35.01
CA VAL A 23 -3.42 3.74 -34.89
C VAL A 23 -4.07 3.33 -33.58
N ALA A 24 -4.19 4.29 -32.66
CA ALA A 24 -4.88 4.10 -31.39
C ALA A 24 -6.30 3.58 -31.66
N THR A 25 -6.59 2.37 -31.21
CA THR A 25 -7.93 1.79 -31.29
C THR A 25 -8.88 2.62 -30.43
N GLU A 26 -10.04 2.98 -30.99
CA GLU A 26 -11.07 3.75 -30.30
C GLU A 26 -11.49 3.07 -28.98
N ARG A 27 -11.73 3.90 -27.95
CA ARG A 27 -12.14 3.44 -26.62
C ARG A 27 -13.44 2.62 -26.68
N PRO A 28 -13.57 1.54 -25.89
CA PRO A 28 -14.83 0.84 -25.70
C PRO A 28 -15.91 1.79 -25.15
N SER A 29 -17.09 1.75 -25.76
CA SER A 29 -18.27 2.46 -25.26
C SER A 29 -18.57 2.03 -23.82
N GLY A 30 -18.56 2.98 -22.88
CA GLY A 30 -18.81 2.74 -21.45
C GLY A 30 -17.58 2.75 -20.53
N ALA A 31 -16.38 3.01 -21.04
CA ALA A 31 -15.22 3.29 -20.18
C ALA A 31 -15.43 4.61 -19.41
N PRO A 32 -15.13 4.69 -18.10
CA PRO A 32 -15.10 5.96 -17.37
C PRO A 32 -14.19 6.95 -18.09
N ALA A 33 -14.59 8.22 -18.15
CA ALA A 33 -13.75 9.25 -18.74
C ALA A 33 -12.38 9.29 -18.01
N PRO A 34 -11.27 9.51 -18.73
CA PRO A 34 -10.01 9.87 -18.08
C PRO A 34 -10.27 11.10 -17.22
N PHE A 35 -9.73 11.11 -16.01
CA PHE A 35 -9.83 12.27 -15.14
C PHE A 35 -9.27 13.50 -15.87
N PRO A 36 -9.99 14.63 -15.84
CA PRO A 36 -9.47 15.86 -16.41
C PRO A 36 -8.13 16.18 -15.74
N ALA A 37 -7.15 16.60 -16.54
CA ALA A 37 -6.05 17.37 -16.01
C ALA A 37 -6.64 18.51 -15.19
N ILE A 38 -5.97 18.89 -14.10
CA ILE A 38 -6.28 20.11 -13.36
C ILE A 38 -6.43 21.21 -14.42
N GLY A 39 -7.64 21.76 -14.53
CA GLY A 39 -8.12 22.36 -15.77
C GLY A 39 -7.18 23.46 -16.29
N GLU A 40 -6.97 23.47 -17.61
CA GLU A 40 -6.44 24.62 -18.36
C GLU A 40 -7.36 25.86 -18.27
N ASP A 41 -8.51 25.73 -17.57
CA ASP A 41 -9.45 26.81 -17.27
C ASP A 41 -9.64 27.05 -15.76
N ALA A 42 -8.68 26.64 -14.91
CA ALA A 42 -8.56 27.29 -13.62
C ALA A 42 -8.16 28.74 -13.91
N ASP A 43 -9.13 29.65 -13.89
CA ASP A 43 -8.87 31.08 -13.90
C ASP A 43 -7.87 31.31 -12.77
N GLU A 44 -6.60 31.56 -13.14
CA GLU A 44 -5.54 31.98 -12.23
C GLU A 44 -6.03 33.30 -11.67
N GLY A 45 -6.88 33.21 -10.64
CA GLY A 45 -7.39 34.33 -9.90
C GLY A 45 -6.19 35.11 -9.47
N ARG A 46 -6.01 36.27 -10.13
CA ARG A 46 -4.92 37.22 -9.96
C ARG A 46 -4.59 37.28 -8.47
N VAL A 47 -3.54 36.58 -8.05
CA VAL A 47 -3.00 36.73 -6.70
C VAL A 47 -2.29 38.07 -6.73
N GLY A 48 -3.10 39.12 -6.54
CA GLY A 48 -2.60 40.46 -6.31
C GLY A 48 -1.73 40.42 -5.07
N ALA A 49 -0.62 41.15 -5.12
CA ALA A 49 0.29 41.34 -4.00
C ALA A 49 -0.32 42.25 -2.91
N ASP A 50 -1.58 41.99 -2.54
CA ASP A 50 -2.28 42.63 -1.43
C ASP A 50 -2.57 41.55 -0.39
N GLY A 51 -2.08 41.74 0.83
CA GLY A 51 -2.21 40.76 1.91
C GLY A 51 -3.67 40.38 2.19
N LEU A 52 -3.86 39.14 2.67
CA LEU A 52 -5.17 38.61 3.06
C LEU A 52 -5.88 39.58 4.03
N ALA A 53 -7.18 39.79 3.82
CA ALA A 53 -7.96 40.63 4.73
C ALA A 53 -8.01 39.96 6.13
N LEU A 54 -8.07 40.77 7.19
CA LEU A 54 -8.06 40.26 8.57
C LEU A 54 -9.19 39.25 8.84
N ALA A 55 -10.36 39.47 8.22
CA ALA A 55 -11.51 38.59 8.31
C ALA A 55 -11.27 37.21 7.68
N ASP A 56 -10.47 37.13 6.60
CA ASP A 56 -10.11 35.85 5.98
C ASP A 56 -9.15 35.07 6.88
N VAL A 57 -8.22 35.77 7.54
CA VAL A 57 -7.29 35.18 8.52
C VAL A 57 -8.03 34.67 9.76
N GLU A 58 -9.03 35.41 10.25
CA GLU A 58 -9.89 34.99 11.36
C GLU A 58 -10.77 33.79 10.96
N ALA A 59 -11.39 33.82 9.79
CA ALA A 59 -12.17 32.69 9.28
C ALA A 59 -11.31 31.42 9.11
N MET A 60 -10.06 31.55 8.62
CA MET A 60 -9.12 30.43 8.54
C MET A 60 -8.71 29.90 9.92
N ARG A 61 -8.56 30.76 10.93
CA ARG A 61 -8.27 30.35 12.32
C ARG A 61 -9.46 29.65 12.96
N ASP A 62 -10.67 30.13 12.72
CA ASP A 62 -11.90 29.49 13.22
C ASP A 62 -12.08 28.11 12.57
N LEU A 63 -11.80 27.99 11.27
CA LEU A 63 -11.77 26.71 10.57
C LEU A 63 -10.71 25.77 11.16
N ALA A 64 -9.51 26.28 11.43
CA ALA A 64 -8.43 25.51 12.05
C ALA A 64 -8.80 25.07 13.47
N ALA A 65 -9.43 25.93 14.27
CA ALA A 65 -9.87 25.61 15.63
C ALA A 65 -11.04 24.59 15.63
N LEU A 66 -11.96 24.67 14.66
CA LEU A 66 -12.99 23.66 14.44
C LEU A 66 -12.38 22.32 14.02
N ALA A 67 -11.40 22.34 13.11
CA ALA A 67 -10.68 21.14 12.68
C ALA A 67 -9.89 20.52 13.84
N GLU A 68 -9.24 21.32 14.69
CA GLU A 68 -8.58 20.88 15.91
C GLU A 68 -9.58 20.31 16.94
N GLY A 69 -10.76 20.92 17.07
CA GLY A 69 -11.84 20.45 17.94
C GLY A 69 -12.39 19.09 17.51
N LEU A 70 -12.58 18.88 16.20
CA LEU A 70 -13.05 17.60 15.64
C LEU A 70 -11.95 16.52 15.63
N ALA A 71 -10.68 16.90 15.46
CA ALA A 71 -9.56 15.96 15.52
C ALA A 71 -9.34 15.38 16.94
N GLY A 72 -9.85 16.04 17.98
CA GLY A 72 -9.79 15.57 19.37
C GLY A 72 -10.78 14.45 19.73
N GLU A 73 -11.66 14.06 18.81
CA GLU A 73 -12.83 13.20 19.08
C GLU A 73 -12.76 11.82 18.42
N GLN A 74 -11.56 11.36 18.02
CA GLN A 74 -11.41 9.95 17.62
C GLN A 74 -11.66 9.03 18.83
N PRO A 75 -12.52 8.01 18.72
CA PRO A 75 -12.82 7.14 19.85
C PRO A 75 -11.55 6.42 20.31
N ALA A 76 -11.27 6.51 21.61
CA ALA A 76 -10.14 5.82 22.19
C ALA A 76 -10.32 4.29 22.08
N VAL A 77 -9.30 3.60 21.57
CA VAL A 77 -9.28 2.14 21.53
C VAL A 77 -8.96 1.62 22.93
N PRO A 78 -9.84 0.82 23.56
CA PRO A 78 -9.63 0.37 24.94
C PRO A 78 -8.48 -0.63 25.04
N ALA A 79 -7.64 -0.43 26.07
CA ALA A 79 -6.60 -1.38 26.45
C ALA A 79 -7.21 -2.71 26.94
N ARG A 80 -6.52 -3.83 26.66
CA ARG A 80 -6.90 -5.17 27.09
C ARG A 80 -5.87 -5.77 28.05
N ASP A 81 -6.06 -7.03 28.43
CA ASP A 81 -5.19 -7.75 29.37
C ASP A 81 -3.83 -8.17 28.78
N GLY A 82 -3.66 -8.06 27.47
CA GLY A 82 -2.47 -8.52 26.73
C GLY A 82 -2.65 -9.91 26.13
N SER A 83 -3.82 -10.53 26.25
CA SER A 83 -4.13 -11.76 25.51
C SER A 83 -4.16 -11.52 23.99
N PRO A 84 -3.76 -12.50 23.18
CA PRO A 84 -3.86 -12.41 21.72
C PRO A 84 -5.29 -12.16 21.23
N VAL A 85 -5.46 -11.18 20.35
CA VAL A 85 -6.75 -10.77 19.77
C VAL A 85 -6.84 -11.25 18.33
N LEU A 86 -7.97 -11.86 17.99
CA LEU A 86 -8.26 -12.35 16.64
C LEU A 86 -8.74 -11.19 15.76
N GLY A 87 -8.17 -11.10 14.57
CA GLY A 87 -8.63 -10.25 13.49
C GLY A 87 -8.44 -10.94 12.15
N GLY A 88 -8.46 -10.16 11.09
CA GLY A 88 -8.16 -10.62 9.74
C GLY A 88 -7.67 -9.47 8.88
N ASP A 89 -7.28 -9.77 7.67
CA ASP A 89 -7.03 -8.76 6.65
C ASP A 89 -7.89 -9.03 5.42
N VAL A 90 -8.11 -7.98 4.63
CA VAL A 90 -9.03 -8.01 3.48
C VAL A 90 -8.51 -7.08 2.41
N SER A 91 -8.67 -7.44 1.15
CA SER A 91 -8.21 -6.63 0.01
C SER A 91 -8.99 -6.98 -1.26
N TRP A 92 -8.39 -6.71 -2.42
CA TRP A 92 -8.98 -6.94 -3.73
C TRP A 92 -9.52 -8.37 -3.98
N PRO A 93 -8.98 -9.47 -3.43
CA PRO A 93 -9.55 -10.80 -3.66
C PRO A 93 -11.00 -10.94 -3.15
N GLN A 94 -11.33 -10.24 -2.06
CA GLN A 94 -12.66 -10.26 -1.45
C GLN A 94 -13.66 -9.28 -2.12
N CYS A 95 -13.21 -8.45 -3.05
CA CYS A 95 -14.13 -7.62 -3.84
C CYS A 95 -15.06 -8.46 -4.72
N PRO A 96 -16.23 -7.93 -5.12
CA PRO A 96 -17.12 -8.59 -6.08
C PRO A 96 -16.37 -9.08 -7.33
N PRO A 97 -16.70 -10.26 -7.88
CA PRO A 97 -15.94 -10.84 -9.00
C PRO A 97 -15.87 -9.93 -10.24
N GLY A 98 -14.69 -9.86 -10.86
CA GLY A 98 -14.49 -9.23 -12.18
C GLY A 98 -14.01 -7.77 -12.17
N LEU A 99 -13.83 -7.14 -11.01
CA LEU A 99 -13.26 -5.80 -10.86
C LEU A 99 -11.71 -5.84 -10.98
N GLY A 100 -11.06 -4.70 -10.80
CA GLY A 100 -9.59 -4.58 -10.78
C GLY A 100 -8.93 -4.50 -12.16
N ILE A 101 -7.62 -4.73 -12.19
CA ILE A 101 -6.80 -4.76 -13.41
C ILE A 101 -6.89 -6.12 -14.11
N PRO A 102 -6.60 -6.20 -15.42
CA PRO A 102 -6.65 -7.46 -16.17
C PRO A 102 -5.84 -8.61 -15.55
N GLN A 103 -4.70 -8.31 -14.94
CA GLN A 103 -3.78 -9.27 -14.33
C GLN A 103 -4.26 -9.78 -12.96
N ARG A 104 -5.17 -9.04 -12.31
CA ARG A 104 -5.65 -9.32 -10.94
C ARG A 104 -7.15 -9.03 -10.82
N ARG A 105 -7.93 -9.81 -11.57
CA ARG A 105 -9.38 -9.81 -11.47
C ARG A 105 -9.82 -10.36 -10.11
N THR A 106 -10.67 -9.61 -9.44
CA THR A 106 -11.19 -9.90 -8.10
C THR A 106 -12.04 -11.18 -8.11
N LEU A 107 -12.09 -11.88 -6.96
CA LEU A 107 -12.51 -13.28 -6.89
C LEU A 107 -13.81 -13.49 -6.10
N GLY A 108 -14.25 -12.52 -5.31
CA GLY A 108 -15.38 -12.69 -4.39
C GLY A 108 -15.07 -13.62 -3.22
N LEU A 109 -13.81 -13.62 -2.75
CA LEU A 109 -13.41 -14.37 -1.57
C LEU A 109 -14.16 -13.89 -0.32
N PRO A 110 -14.31 -14.74 0.71
CA PRO A 110 -15.06 -14.38 1.88
C PRO A 110 -14.40 -13.26 2.71
N MET A 111 -15.24 -12.40 3.31
CA MET A 111 -14.82 -11.41 4.29
C MET A 111 -14.30 -12.06 5.59
N PRO A 112 -13.56 -11.31 6.45
CA PRO A 112 -13.08 -11.79 7.75
C PRO A 112 -14.20 -12.40 8.61
N LEU A 113 -13.80 -13.29 9.53
CA LEU A 113 -14.72 -14.01 10.40
C LEU A 113 -15.58 -13.06 11.26
N PRO A 114 -16.82 -13.44 11.62
CA PRO A 114 -17.66 -12.65 12.54
C PRO A 114 -17.04 -12.41 13.93
N SER A 115 -16.07 -13.25 14.33
CA SER A 115 -15.33 -13.12 15.58
C SER A 115 -14.07 -12.24 15.48
N ALA A 116 -13.79 -11.66 14.31
CA ALA A 116 -12.71 -10.69 14.16
C ALA A 116 -13.04 -9.43 14.96
N GLU A 117 -12.03 -8.87 15.63
CA GLU A 117 -12.17 -7.64 16.41
C GLU A 117 -11.47 -6.45 15.75
N TYR A 118 -10.61 -6.73 14.77
CA TYR A 118 -9.96 -5.75 13.92
C TYR A 118 -9.80 -6.28 12.50
N VAL A 119 -9.63 -5.35 11.55
CA VAL A 119 -9.33 -5.64 10.15
C VAL A 119 -8.18 -4.75 9.65
N VAL A 120 -7.20 -5.35 8.97
CA VAL A 120 -6.19 -4.61 8.19
C VAL A 120 -6.64 -4.58 6.73
N VAL A 121 -6.94 -3.40 6.20
CA VAL A 121 -7.51 -3.27 4.84
C VAL A 121 -6.42 -2.97 3.82
N GLY A 122 -6.34 -3.78 2.77
CA GLY A 122 -5.38 -3.66 1.69
C GLY A 122 -5.70 -2.49 0.77
N LEU A 123 -4.71 -1.65 0.51
CA LEU A 123 -4.87 -0.42 -0.26
C LEU A 123 -4.71 -0.63 -1.77
N THR A 124 -4.16 -1.77 -2.19
CA THR A 124 -3.80 -2.03 -3.59
C THR A 124 -4.57 -3.20 -4.21
N ASN A 125 -4.69 -3.23 -5.54
CA ASN A 125 -5.15 -4.39 -6.32
C ASN A 125 -3.99 -5.36 -6.63
N GLY A 126 -3.08 -5.56 -5.66
CA GLY A 126 -1.84 -6.30 -5.83
C GLY A 126 -0.64 -5.37 -5.92
N PRO A 127 -0.12 -5.01 -7.09
CA PRO A 127 1.04 -4.12 -7.20
C PRO A 127 0.76 -2.68 -6.73
N GLY A 128 1.85 -1.94 -6.46
CA GLY A 128 1.81 -0.51 -6.19
C GLY A 128 1.24 0.29 -7.38
N PHE A 129 0.66 1.45 -7.10
CA PHE A 129 -0.07 2.32 -8.05
C PHE A 129 -1.38 1.78 -8.63
N TYR A 130 -1.86 0.63 -8.16
CA TYR A 130 -3.17 0.11 -8.52
C TYR A 130 -4.03 0.02 -7.28
N PRO A 131 -5.12 0.81 -7.17
CA PRO A 131 -5.88 0.91 -5.93
C PRO A 131 -6.78 -0.31 -5.79
N ASN A 132 -7.03 -0.73 -4.55
CA ASN A 132 -8.07 -1.72 -4.26
C ASN A 132 -9.44 -1.20 -4.77
N PRO A 133 -10.10 -1.91 -5.72
CA PRO A 133 -11.29 -1.40 -6.40
C PRO A 133 -12.54 -1.36 -5.51
N CYS A 134 -12.53 -1.99 -4.33
CA CYS A 134 -13.63 -1.95 -3.37
C CYS A 134 -13.19 -1.40 -2.01
N LEU A 135 -12.13 -0.58 -1.97
CA LEU A 135 -11.60 -0.01 -0.72
C LEU A 135 -12.70 0.70 0.11
N ALA A 136 -13.52 1.54 -0.53
CA ALA A 136 -14.60 2.25 0.17
C ALA A 136 -15.65 1.30 0.76
N ASP A 137 -16.07 0.29 0.00
CA ASP A 137 -17.05 -0.71 0.47
C ASP A 137 -16.51 -1.54 1.63
N GLN A 138 -15.21 -1.89 1.60
CA GLN A 138 -14.56 -2.61 2.68
C GLN A 138 -14.42 -1.75 3.95
N VAL A 139 -14.08 -0.46 3.80
CA VAL A 139 -14.06 0.49 4.92
C VAL A 139 -15.45 0.63 5.54
N ALA A 140 -16.49 0.75 4.72
CA ALA A 140 -17.87 0.78 5.19
C ALA A 140 -18.24 -0.51 5.94
N TRP A 141 -17.88 -1.68 5.40
CA TRP A 141 -18.14 -2.98 6.03
C TRP A 141 -17.51 -3.09 7.43
N VAL A 142 -16.28 -2.61 7.60
CA VAL A 142 -15.57 -2.59 8.89
C VAL A 142 -16.28 -1.66 9.87
N ARG A 143 -16.68 -0.46 9.41
CA ARG A 143 -17.40 0.53 10.22
C ARG A 143 -18.74 0.03 10.70
N GLU A 144 -19.57 -0.53 9.83
CA GLU A 144 -20.89 -1.11 10.15
C GLU A 144 -20.82 -2.15 11.28
N ARG A 145 -19.67 -2.81 11.43
CA ARG A 145 -19.43 -3.86 12.43
C ARG A 145 -18.72 -3.34 13.68
N GLY A 146 -18.40 -2.06 13.74
CA GLY A 146 -17.69 -1.46 14.87
C GLY A 146 -16.30 -2.06 15.11
N LEU A 147 -15.65 -2.56 14.05
CA LEU A 147 -14.35 -3.21 14.14
C LEU A 147 -13.22 -2.18 14.16
N LEU A 148 -12.10 -2.52 14.80
CA LEU A 148 -10.91 -1.67 14.68
C LEU A 148 -10.32 -1.79 13.27
N ILE A 149 -9.74 -0.71 12.76
CA ILE A 149 -9.23 -0.65 11.38
C ILE A 149 -7.75 -0.24 11.34
N SER A 150 -6.99 -0.92 10.47
CA SER A 150 -5.66 -0.51 10.03
C SER A 150 -5.56 -0.70 8.52
N ALA A 151 -4.41 -0.37 7.92
CA ALA A 151 -4.21 -0.52 6.49
C ALA A 151 -2.90 -1.23 6.16
N TYR A 152 -2.84 -1.88 5.00
CA TYR A 152 -1.59 -2.39 4.43
C TYR A 152 -1.50 -2.06 2.95
N ALA A 153 -0.28 -1.93 2.44
CA ALA A 153 -0.04 -1.74 1.03
C ALA A 153 1.06 -2.68 0.57
N VAL A 154 0.72 -3.52 -0.40
CA VAL A 154 1.69 -4.29 -1.16
C VAL A 154 2.55 -3.32 -1.96
N LEU A 155 3.86 -3.41 -1.75
CA LEU A 155 4.84 -2.67 -2.53
C LEU A 155 5.25 -3.49 -3.75
N SER A 156 5.65 -2.83 -4.82
CA SER A 156 6.19 -3.50 -6.00
C SER A 156 7.32 -2.71 -6.63
N TYR A 157 8.22 -3.41 -7.30
CA TYR A 157 9.23 -2.77 -8.13
C TYR A 157 8.57 -2.06 -9.32
N PRO A 158 9.03 -0.87 -9.73
CA PRO A 158 8.41 -0.12 -10.83
C PRO A 158 8.71 -0.76 -12.18
N ASP A 159 7.76 -0.63 -13.11
CA ASP A 159 8.08 -0.73 -14.52
C ASP A 159 8.77 0.55 -15.02
N ARG A 160 9.22 0.53 -16.28
CA ARG A 160 9.90 1.68 -16.89
C ARG A 160 9.00 2.92 -16.95
N ALA A 161 7.70 2.75 -17.21
CA ALA A 161 6.79 3.88 -17.33
C ALA A 161 6.56 4.58 -15.98
N ALA A 162 6.45 3.81 -14.89
CA ALA A 162 6.39 4.35 -13.54
C ALA A 162 7.70 5.06 -13.18
N LEU A 163 8.85 4.47 -13.51
CA LEU A 163 10.16 5.08 -13.25
C LEU A 163 10.34 6.41 -13.99
N ASP A 164 10.02 6.45 -15.30
CA ASP A 164 10.11 7.67 -16.11
C ASP A 164 9.16 8.77 -15.60
N ARG A 165 8.00 8.38 -15.05
CA ARG A 165 6.98 9.32 -14.56
C ARG A 165 7.28 9.86 -13.16
N PHE A 166 7.76 9.01 -12.26
CA PHE A 166 7.80 9.30 -10.82
C PHE A 166 9.21 9.27 -10.22
N GLY A 167 10.23 8.85 -10.98
CA GLY A 167 11.61 8.73 -10.49
C GLY A 167 12.21 10.06 -10.02
N ASP A 168 11.79 11.18 -10.63
CA ASP A 168 12.23 12.52 -10.21
C ASP A 168 11.20 13.24 -9.32
N ASP A 169 10.09 12.59 -8.96
CA ASP A 169 9.00 13.18 -8.18
C ASP A 169 9.07 12.71 -6.72
N GLY A 170 9.89 13.38 -5.92
CA GLY A 170 9.98 13.11 -4.50
C GLY A 170 11.17 13.78 -3.84
N PRO A 171 11.43 13.49 -2.56
CA PRO A 171 12.43 14.19 -1.78
C PRO A 171 13.85 13.61 -1.92
N PHE A 172 14.06 12.61 -2.77
CA PHE A 172 15.35 12.00 -3.04
C PHE A 172 15.93 12.47 -4.38
N ASP A 173 17.26 12.38 -4.54
CA ASP A 173 17.94 12.76 -5.78
C ASP A 173 17.65 11.77 -6.91
N GLY A 174 16.63 12.09 -7.73
CA GLY A 174 16.17 11.28 -8.85
C GLY A 174 17.20 11.12 -9.98
N ALA A 175 18.25 11.95 -10.01
CA ALA A 175 19.37 11.76 -10.94
C ALA A 175 20.21 10.50 -10.64
N THR A 176 20.06 9.93 -9.44
CA THR A 176 20.67 8.65 -9.06
C THR A 176 19.66 7.51 -9.17
N ALA A 177 20.11 6.32 -9.62
CA ALA A 177 19.23 5.16 -9.75
C ALA A 177 18.51 4.80 -8.43
N LEU A 178 19.23 4.83 -7.30
CA LEU A 178 18.63 4.54 -6.00
C LEU A 178 17.73 5.67 -5.49
N GLY A 179 18.05 6.93 -5.79
CA GLY A 179 17.16 8.05 -5.45
C GLY A 179 15.86 8.00 -6.24
N ALA A 180 15.92 7.65 -7.53
CA ALA A 180 14.73 7.43 -8.34
C ALA A 180 13.84 6.30 -7.81
N LEU A 181 14.43 5.18 -7.38
CA LEU A 181 13.68 4.07 -6.77
C LEU A 181 13.08 4.45 -5.40
N ARG A 182 13.76 5.27 -4.61
CA ARG A 182 13.18 5.84 -3.38
C ARG A 182 12.00 6.77 -3.68
N ASN A 183 12.11 7.61 -4.71
CA ASN A 183 10.99 8.45 -5.15
C ASN A 183 9.81 7.60 -5.64
N ILE A 184 10.05 6.47 -6.29
CA ILE A 184 8.99 5.52 -6.65
C ILE A 184 8.24 5.02 -5.42
N GLY A 185 8.95 4.53 -4.40
CA GLY A 185 8.31 4.09 -3.16
C GLY A 185 7.53 5.21 -2.48
N TYR A 186 8.13 6.40 -2.41
CA TYR A 186 7.49 7.60 -1.87
C TYR A 186 6.17 7.92 -2.60
N GLN A 187 6.15 7.83 -3.93
CA GLN A 187 4.94 8.05 -4.72
C GLN A 187 3.91 6.93 -4.59
N GLN A 188 4.32 5.66 -4.39
CA GLN A 188 3.38 4.58 -4.06
C GLN A 188 2.66 4.87 -2.74
N ALA A 189 3.39 5.34 -1.71
CA ALA A 189 2.79 5.73 -0.44
C ALA A 189 1.80 6.89 -0.61
N LEU A 190 2.18 7.97 -1.31
CA LEU A 190 1.28 9.10 -1.55
C LEU A 190 0.05 8.73 -2.39
N TYR A 191 0.21 7.82 -3.34
CA TYR A 191 -0.90 7.25 -4.09
C TYR A 191 -1.91 6.58 -3.16
N ASN A 192 -1.41 5.73 -2.26
CA ASN A 192 -2.24 5.02 -1.29
C ASN A 192 -2.91 5.96 -0.27
N VAL A 193 -2.21 7.00 0.20
CA VAL A 193 -2.78 8.03 1.09
C VAL A 193 -3.97 8.74 0.42
N ARG A 194 -3.89 9.02 -0.89
CA ARG A 194 -5.03 9.57 -1.65
C ARG A 194 -6.20 8.59 -1.70
N SER A 195 -5.94 7.31 -1.94
CA SER A 195 -6.97 6.25 -1.92
C SER A 195 -7.64 6.12 -0.55
N MET A 196 -6.86 6.15 0.54
CA MET A 196 -7.37 6.13 1.92
C MET A 196 -8.32 7.31 2.17
N ARG A 197 -7.90 8.54 1.84
CA ARG A 197 -8.73 9.74 1.99
C ARG A 197 -10.03 9.64 1.19
N ALA A 198 -9.96 9.18 -0.06
CA ALA A 198 -11.14 9.00 -0.91
C ALA A 198 -12.13 7.96 -0.36
N ALA A 199 -11.63 6.92 0.31
CA ALA A 199 -12.45 5.88 0.96
C ALA A 199 -12.88 6.24 2.40
N GLY A 200 -12.40 7.36 2.95
CA GLY A 200 -12.56 7.70 4.37
C GLY A 200 -11.81 6.75 5.33
N LEU A 201 -10.79 6.02 4.86
CA LEU A 201 -10.01 5.16 5.73
C LEU A 201 -9.09 6.01 6.62
N GLU A 202 -9.41 6.07 7.92
CA GLU A 202 -8.56 6.68 8.94
C GLU A 202 -7.87 5.59 9.77
N THR A 203 -6.56 5.70 9.94
CA THR A 203 -5.75 4.80 10.75
C THR A 203 -4.46 5.51 11.16
N PRO A 204 -3.88 5.24 12.35
CA PRO A 204 -2.58 5.77 12.73
C PRO A 204 -1.40 5.02 12.08
N PHE A 205 -1.67 3.91 11.38
CA PHE A 205 -0.65 2.92 11.04
C PHE A 205 -0.89 2.27 9.66
N VAL A 206 0.19 2.06 8.91
CA VAL A 206 0.17 1.34 7.62
C VAL A 206 1.26 0.27 7.57
N TRP A 207 0.90 -0.96 7.22
CA TRP A 207 1.83 -2.06 7.02
C TRP A 207 2.37 -2.07 5.59
N LEU A 208 3.70 -2.07 5.45
CA LEU A 208 4.40 -2.25 4.19
C LEU A 208 4.51 -3.73 3.89
N ASP A 209 3.72 -4.20 2.94
CA ASP A 209 3.70 -5.60 2.54
C ASP A 209 4.77 -5.84 1.47
N VAL A 210 5.80 -6.61 1.88
CA VAL A 210 6.99 -6.94 1.10
C VAL A 210 7.01 -8.44 0.87
N GLU A 211 6.37 -8.83 -0.23
CA GLU A 211 6.28 -10.22 -0.68
C GLU A 211 6.28 -10.30 -2.23
N PRO A 212 6.41 -11.50 -2.81
CA PRO A 212 6.32 -11.67 -4.25
C PRO A 212 4.92 -11.32 -4.79
N VAL A 213 4.87 -10.45 -5.79
CA VAL A 213 3.62 -10.11 -6.48
C VAL A 213 3.58 -10.85 -7.82
N ALA A 214 2.66 -11.80 -7.96
CA ALA A 214 2.47 -12.52 -9.22
C ALA A 214 2.29 -11.52 -10.39
N LEU A 215 3.10 -11.69 -11.46
CA LEU A 215 3.17 -10.85 -12.66
C LEU A 215 3.80 -9.46 -12.48
N PHE A 216 4.28 -9.12 -11.28
CA PHE A 216 4.94 -7.85 -10.95
C PHE A 216 6.18 -8.15 -10.11
N GLU A 217 7.16 -8.78 -10.75
CA GLU A 217 8.35 -9.28 -10.07
C GLU A 217 9.21 -8.16 -9.49
N TRP A 218 9.80 -8.44 -8.32
CA TRP A 218 10.87 -7.62 -7.77
C TRP A 218 12.13 -7.72 -8.64
N SER A 219 13.00 -6.71 -8.56
CA SER A 219 14.33 -6.80 -9.16
C SER A 219 15.13 -7.93 -8.50
N ALA A 220 16.07 -8.52 -9.23
CA ALA A 220 17.04 -9.45 -8.68
C ALA A 220 18.10 -8.77 -7.78
N ASP A 221 18.10 -7.44 -7.70
CA ASP A 221 18.97 -6.65 -6.84
C ASP A 221 18.25 -6.23 -5.55
N PRO A 222 18.59 -6.82 -4.39
CA PRO A 222 17.94 -6.50 -3.12
C PRO A 222 18.15 -5.05 -2.67
N VAL A 223 19.27 -4.40 -3.06
CA VAL A 223 19.54 -3.00 -2.72
C VAL A 223 18.59 -2.07 -3.48
N ALA A 224 18.31 -2.40 -4.75
CA ALA A 224 17.34 -1.67 -5.55
C ALA A 224 15.91 -1.81 -4.99
N ASN A 225 15.53 -3.01 -4.55
CA ASN A 225 14.23 -3.24 -3.92
C ASN A 225 14.12 -2.52 -2.57
N ALA A 226 15.17 -2.58 -1.74
CA ALA A 226 15.24 -1.89 -0.46
C ALA A 226 15.04 -0.38 -0.60
N ALA A 227 15.58 0.23 -1.66
CA ALA A 227 15.36 1.64 -1.97
C ALA A 227 13.87 1.98 -2.16
N VAL A 228 13.09 1.11 -2.81
CA VAL A 228 11.63 1.30 -2.92
C VAL A 228 10.98 1.25 -1.54
N VAL A 229 11.33 0.28 -0.70
CA VAL A 229 10.75 0.13 0.65
C VAL A 229 11.08 1.33 1.56
N GLU A 230 12.33 1.81 1.55
CA GLU A 230 12.76 3.02 2.27
C GLU A 230 11.99 4.26 1.81
N GLY A 231 11.79 4.40 0.50
CA GLY A 231 10.99 5.46 -0.09
C GLY A 231 9.54 5.44 0.40
N SER A 232 8.90 4.26 0.36
CA SER A 232 7.52 4.06 0.82
C SER A 232 7.38 4.39 2.30
N ARG A 233 8.31 3.93 3.15
CA ARG A 233 8.35 4.30 4.57
C ARG A 233 8.28 5.81 4.75
N ARG A 234 9.21 6.54 4.11
CA ARG A 234 9.27 7.99 4.22
C ARG A 234 7.98 8.65 3.73
N GLY A 235 7.42 8.18 2.62
CA GLY A 235 6.17 8.75 2.08
C GLY A 235 4.99 8.63 3.04
N TYR A 236 4.88 7.53 3.79
CA TYR A 236 3.87 7.38 4.83
C TYR A 236 4.18 8.21 6.08
N GLU A 237 5.44 8.24 6.53
CA GLU A 237 5.87 9.04 7.70
C GLU A 237 5.66 10.54 7.46
N ASP A 238 6.04 11.06 6.29
CA ASP A 238 5.83 12.46 5.89
C ASP A 238 4.32 12.79 5.74
N ALA A 239 3.49 11.78 5.45
CA ALA A 239 2.02 11.91 5.43
C ALA A 239 1.36 11.75 6.81
N GLY A 240 2.15 11.57 7.89
CA GLY A 240 1.66 11.51 9.27
C GLY A 240 1.33 10.10 9.78
N TYR A 241 1.66 9.05 9.05
CA TYR A 241 1.42 7.67 9.45
C TYR A 241 2.66 7.03 10.08
N ARG A 242 2.44 6.15 11.05
CA ARG A 242 3.47 5.19 11.45
C ARG A 242 3.44 3.99 10.51
N VAL A 243 4.57 3.29 10.40
CA VAL A 243 4.66 2.10 9.55
C VAL A 243 5.19 0.89 10.29
N GLY A 244 4.84 -0.29 9.78
CA GLY A 244 5.41 -1.58 10.10
C GLY A 244 5.61 -2.38 8.82
N VAL A 245 6.19 -3.57 8.92
CA VAL A 245 6.47 -4.43 7.76
C VAL A 245 5.74 -5.76 7.86
N TYR A 246 5.29 -6.28 6.73
CA TYR A 246 4.78 -7.63 6.59
C TYR A 246 5.66 -8.45 5.66
N SER A 247 6.06 -9.64 6.12
CA SER A 247 6.77 -10.64 5.32
C SER A 247 6.96 -11.96 6.10
N THR A 248 7.79 -12.84 5.54
CA THR A 248 8.51 -13.88 6.29
C THR A 248 10.01 -13.56 6.30
N PRO A 249 10.81 -14.09 7.24
CA PRO A 249 12.27 -13.87 7.23
C PRO A 249 12.92 -14.28 5.90
N TYR A 250 12.50 -15.42 5.33
CA TYR A 250 13.00 -15.89 4.05
C TYR A 250 12.67 -14.93 2.90
N LEU A 251 11.42 -14.50 2.78
CA LEU A 251 11.01 -13.59 1.70
C LEU A 251 11.69 -12.22 1.83
N TRP A 252 11.84 -11.71 3.06
CA TRP A 252 12.53 -10.45 3.31
C TRP A 252 13.98 -10.50 2.88
N GLU A 253 14.73 -11.52 3.27
CA GLU A 253 16.13 -11.71 2.85
C GLU A 253 16.24 -11.82 1.32
N GLN A 254 15.33 -12.55 0.67
CA GLN A 254 15.35 -12.70 -0.78
C GLN A 254 15.01 -11.40 -1.52
N ILE A 255 14.08 -10.59 -1.01
CA ILE A 255 13.59 -9.40 -1.71
C ILE A 255 14.44 -8.18 -1.39
N VAL A 256 14.74 -7.91 -0.12
CA VAL A 256 15.40 -6.67 0.32
C VAL A 256 16.71 -6.90 1.08
N GLY A 257 17.15 -8.16 1.21
CA GLY A 257 18.45 -8.48 1.81
C GLY A 257 18.49 -8.19 3.31
N ASP A 258 19.49 -7.43 3.74
CA ASP A 258 19.76 -7.09 5.14
C ASP A 258 19.08 -5.80 5.62
N LEU A 259 18.12 -5.27 4.85
CA LEU A 259 17.40 -4.05 5.21
C LEU A 259 16.78 -4.14 6.62
N ALA A 260 17.19 -3.23 7.50
CA ALA A 260 16.64 -3.07 8.84
C ALA A 260 16.10 -1.66 9.05
N LEU A 261 14.78 -1.55 9.20
CA LEU A 261 14.08 -0.28 9.40
C LEU A 261 13.86 0.04 10.89
N GLY A 262 13.96 -0.95 11.77
CA GLY A 262 13.65 -0.83 13.19
C GLY A 262 12.16 -0.60 13.47
N VAL A 263 11.28 -1.02 12.56
CA VAL A 263 9.83 -0.81 12.66
C VAL A 263 9.11 -2.09 13.13
N PRO A 264 7.86 -2.03 13.61
CA PRO A 264 7.12 -3.22 14.04
C PRO A 264 6.85 -4.22 12.91
N GLU A 265 6.64 -5.49 13.26
CA GLU A 265 6.56 -6.61 12.33
C GLU A 265 5.23 -7.37 12.41
N TRP A 266 4.66 -7.64 11.24
CA TRP A 266 3.55 -8.55 11.01
C TRP A 266 4.08 -9.78 10.25
N ARG A 267 4.04 -10.94 10.89
CA ARG A 267 4.80 -12.12 10.45
C ARG A 267 3.87 -13.18 9.86
N ALA A 268 4.00 -13.43 8.57
CA ALA A 268 3.17 -14.43 7.89
C ALA A 268 3.53 -15.84 8.31
N ALA A 269 2.56 -16.77 8.38
CA ALA A 269 2.74 -18.20 8.59
C ALA A 269 2.22 -19.08 7.44
N GLY A 270 1.60 -18.49 6.42
CA GLY A 270 0.96 -19.21 5.32
C GLY A 270 -0.09 -20.20 5.82
N GLU A 271 -0.21 -21.37 5.18
CA GLU A 271 -1.20 -22.41 5.51
C GLU A 271 -0.87 -23.21 6.80
N SER A 272 0.14 -22.79 7.59
CA SER A 272 0.62 -23.53 8.75
C SER A 272 -0.30 -23.46 9.99
N GLY A 273 -1.33 -22.61 9.94
CA GLY A 273 -2.37 -22.50 10.95
C GLY A 273 -2.06 -21.55 12.12
N ARG A 274 -3.05 -21.42 13.02
CA ARG A 274 -3.07 -20.46 14.14
C ARG A 274 -1.91 -20.63 15.14
N GLU A 275 -1.57 -21.86 15.50
CA GLU A 275 -0.51 -22.12 16.49
C GLU A 275 0.85 -21.65 15.99
N GLU A 276 1.15 -21.90 14.71
CA GLU A 276 2.36 -21.41 14.07
C GLU A 276 2.37 -19.89 13.99
N ALA A 277 1.27 -19.25 13.59
CA ALA A 277 1.16 -17.79 13.57
C ALA A 277 1.48 -17.16 14.94
N LEU A 278 1.01 -17.77 16.04
CA LEU A 278 1.35 -17.33 17.39
C LEU A 278 2.83 -17.60 17.74
N ALA A 279 3.38 -18.75 17.33
CA ALA A 279 4.80 -19.08 17.52
C ALA A 279 5.72 -18.09 16.80
N ARG A 280 5.28 -17.54 15.65
CA ARG A 280 6.01 -16.51 14.89
C ARG A 280 6.15 -15.17 15.62
N CYS A 281 5.46 -14.96 16.74
CA CYS A 281 5.75 -13.85 17.64
C CYS A 281 7.11 -14.00 18.37
N GLY A 282 7.74 -15.17 18.33
CA GLY A 282 9.04 -15.42 18.95
C GLY A 282 10.23 -14.81 18.18
N PRO A 283 11.40 -14.68 18.81
CA PRO A 283 12.58 -14.02 18.21
C PRO A 283 13.14 -14.74 16.97
N GLU A 284 12.95 -16.06 16.86
CA GLU A 284 13.37 -16.91 15.73
C GLU A 284 12.75 -16.48 14.38
N TRP A 285 11.63 -15.77 14.43
CA TRP A 285 10.85 -15.36 13.27
C TRP A 285 10.97 -13.88 12.95
N SER A 286 11.98 -13.21 13.51
CA SER A 286 12.22 -11.80 13.22
C SER A 286 12.57 -11.59 11.76
N ILE A 287 11.94 -10.57 11.17
CA ILE A 287 12.14 -10.17 9.78
C ILE A 287 13.35 -9.25 9.68
N GLN A 288 13.37 -8.21 10.52
CA GLN A 288 14.37 -7.13 10.49
C GLN A 288 14.70 -6.56 11.88
N GLY A 289 14.46 -7.34 12.93
CA GLY A 289 14.78 -6.99 14.33
C GLY A 289 13.71 -6.18 15.05
N GLY A 290 12.51 -6.04 14.48
CA GLY A 290 11.41 -5.24 15.02
C GLY A 290 10.53 -5.94 16.05
N GLU A 291 9.68 -5.15 16.69
CA GLU A 291 8.66 -5.65 17.63
C GLU A 291 7.66 -6.58 16.92
N PRO A 292 7.44 -7.81 17.41
CA PRO A 292 6.41 -8.70 16.87
C PRO A 292 5.02 -8.19 17.26
N VAL A 293 4.20 -7.80 16.28
CA VAL A 293 2.87 -7.24 16.53
C VAL A 293 1.75 -8.21 16.17
N MET A 294 1.87 -8.91 15.05
CA MET A 294 0.87 -9.86 14.57
C MET A 294 1.52 -11.08 13.92
N GLY A 295 0.85 -12.22 14.02
CA GLY A 295 1.06 -13.38 13.16
C GLY A 295 -0.14 -13.58 12.23
N GLN A 296 0.09 -13.92 10.97
CA GLN A 296 -0.97 -14.24 9.99
C GLN A 296 -0.95 -15.73 9.63
N TRP A 297 -2.09 -16.35 9.36
CA TRP A 297 -2.19 -17.62 8.65
C TRP A 297 -3.35 -17.63 7.66
N LEU A 298 -3.28 -18.55 6.71
CA LEU A 298 -4.35 -18.82 5.74
C LEU A 298 -5.23 -19.98 6.23
N GLU A 299 -6.54 -19.78 6.21
CA GLU A 299 -7.52 -20.81 6.55
C GLU A 299 -8.86 -20.51 5.89
N ASP A 300 -9.49 -21.51 5.26
CA ASP A 300 -10.80 -21.40 4.62
C ASP A 300 -10.95 -20.15 3.71
N ASP A 301 -9.97 -19.95 2.82
CA ASP A 301 -9.89 -18.82 1.88
C ASP A 301 -9.87 -17.42 2.55
N ARG A 302 -9.34 -17.33 3.78
CA ARG A 302 -9.18 -16.08 4.53
C ARG A 302 -7.77 -15.91 5.06
N ASP A 303 -7.37 -14.65 5.11
CA ASP A 303 -6.19 -14.17 5.82
C ASP A 303 -6.57 -13.83 7.27
N LEU A 304 -6.19 -14.72 8.20
CA LEU A 304 -6.50 -14.58 9.62
C LEU A 304 -5.31 -14.04 10.38
N ASN A 305 -5.57 -13.14 11.32
CA ASN A 305 -4.53 -12.46 12.09
C ASN A 305 -4.72 -12.65 13.59
N LEU A 306 -3.61 -12.81 14.29
CA LEU A 306 -3.59 -12.84 15.74
C LEU A 306 -2.53 -11.89 16.26
N THR A 307 -2.90 -11.00 17.18
CA THR A 307 -1.91 -10.11 17.80
C THR A 307 -0.95 -10.93 18.66
N CYS A 308 0.32 -10.54 18.67
CA CYS A 308 1.29 -11.15 19.57
C CYS A 308 0.97 -10.86 21.04
N PRO A 309 1.42 -11.71 21.99
CA PRO A 309 1.18 -11.49 23.41
C PRO A 309 1.64 -10.10 23.88
N GLY A 310 0.78 -9.40 24.62
CA GLY A 310 1.04 -8.07 25.16
C GLY A 310 0.60 -6.91 24.26
N VAL A 311 0.52 -7.09 22.95
CA VAL A 311 0.14 -6.05 21.97
C VAL A 311 -1.24 -5.47 22.26
N SER A 312 -2.18 -6.31 22.68
CA SER A 312 -3.56 -5.89 22.92
C SER A 312 -3.75 -4.91 24.08
N ARG A 313 -2.69 -4.63 24.86
CA ARG A 313 -2.67 -3.56 25.86
C ARG A 313 -2.69 -2.16 25.24
N ASP A 314 -2.30 -2.03 23.97
CA ASP A 314 -2.25 -0.75 23.25
C ASP A 314 -2.60 -0.95 21.77
N LEU A 315 -3.80 -1.48 21.49
CA LEU A 315 -4.28 -1.65 20.11
C LEU A 315 -4.39 -0.31 19.37
N GLY A 316 -4.66 0.79 20.08
CA GLY A 316 -4.75 2.14 19.52
C GLY A 316 -3.46 2.63 18.85
N ARG A 317 -2.33 1.97 19.14
CA ARG A 317 -1.06 2.21 18.43
C ARG A 317 -1.10 1.78 16.97
N PHE A 318 -1.84 0.72 16.66
CA PHE A 318 -1.82 0.09 15.33
C PHE A 318 -3.16 0.20 14.59
N PHE A 319 -4.25 0.43 15.34
CA PHE A 319 -5.60 0.47 14.81
C PHE A 319 -6.36 1.71 15.28
N ALA A 320 -7.28 2.20 14.46
CA ALA A 320 -8.28 3.20 14.85
C ALA A 320 -9.62 2.53 15.17
N ALA A 321 -10.39 3.13 16.06
CA ALA A 321 -11.80 2.77 16.24
C ALA A 321 -12.63 3.34 15.07
N THR A 322 -13.55 2.55 14.53
CA THR A 322 -14.53 3.05 13.57
C THR A 322 -15.75 3.60 14.29
N VAL A 323 -16.20 4.80 13.93
CA VAL A 323 -17.48 5.36 14.39
C VAL A 323 -18.59 4.84 13.48
N VAL A 324 -19.63 4.26 14.06
CA VAL A 324 -20.91 4.05 13.37
C VAL A 324 -21.64 5.38 13.45
N THR A 325 -21.79 6.08 12.33
CA THR A 325 -22.72 7.21 12.27
C THR A 325 -24.12 6.63 12.14
N ASP A 326 -24.91 6.70 13.21
CA ASP A 326 -26.36 6.46 13.12
C ASP A 326 -26.96 7.58 12.24
N GLU A 327 -27.36 7.25 11.00
CA GLU A 327 -28.23 8.10 10.17
C GLU A 327 -29.72 7.91 10.53
#